data_AF-A0A832TN10-F1
#
_entry.id   AF-A0A832TN10-F1
#
_cell.length_a   1.000
_cell.length_b   1.000
_cell.length_c   1.000
_cell.angle_alpha   90.00
_cell.angle_beta   90.00
_cell.angle_gamma   90.00
#
_symmetry.space_group_name_H-M   'P 1'
#
loop_
_entity.id
_entity.type
_entity.pdbx_description
1 polymer ?
#
loop_
_entity_poly.entity_id
_entity_poly.type
_entity_poly.pdbx_seq_one_letter_code
_entity_poly.pdbx_strand_id
1 'polypeptide(L)'
;TGIGAGVYEQGRLLFGEDGNFAEVGHFVVETTWNLPCGCGGTGHWEGCGSGRFIPAFFLEWCRSSNHRSPFRNLSDAAAIFAAAAGGDPVAGEFVSELGKVEARGISLLIAAYDPSLIVIDGSVARNNWHIFETSVLPHVRSVSGKIPQMRLSPLGGNAPLLGAAWSVFDRTPVP
;
A
#
# COMPACT_ATOMS: atom_id res chain seq x y z
N THR A 1 -8.07 2.09 -6.62
CA THR A 1 -6.70 2.47 -7.04
C THR A 1 -5.76 1.31 -6.77
N GLY A 2 -4.60 1.27 -7.42
CA GLY A 2 -3.55 0.25 -7.24
C GLY A 2 -2.47 0.66 -6.22
N ILE A 3 -1.38 -0.12 -6.15
CA ILE A 3 -0.15 0.20 -5.42
C ILE A 3 1.00 0.25 -6.43
N GLY A 4 1.65 1.41 -6.55
CA GLY A 4 2.84 1.58 -7.37
C GLY A 4 3.88 2.41 -6.63
N ALA A 5 5.12 2.37 -7.12
CA ALA A 5 6.22 3.14 -6.57
C ALA A 5 7.11 3.69 -7.69
N GLY A 6 7.83 4.76 -7.37
CA GLY A 6 8.99 5.22 -8.13
C GLY A 6 10.18 5.33 -7.19
N VAL A 7 11.37 5.04 -7.71
CA VAL A 7 12.62 5.15 -6.93
C VAL A 7 13.43 6.31 -7.47
N TYR A 8 13.84 7.19 -6.58
CA TYR A 8 14.66 8.35 -6.88
C TYR A 8 15.98 8.24 -6.13
N GLU A 9 17.07 8.18 -6.87
CA GLU A 9 18.42 7.99 -6.32
C GLU A 9 19.37 9.00 -6.99
N GLN A 10 20.21 9.65 -6.18
CA GLN A 10 21.28 10.54 -6.66
C GLN A 10 20.83 11.59 -7.69
N GLY A 11 19.63 12.14 -7.51
CA GLY A 11 19.14 13.22 -8.38
C GLY A 11 18.39 12.75 -9.64
N ARG A 12 18.10 11.45 -9.77
CA ARG A 12 17.39 10.89 -10.94
C ARG A 12 16.34 9.85 -10.55
N LEU A 13 15.29 9.76 -11.36
CA LEU A 13 14.39 8.61 -11.32
C LEU A 13 15.06 7.39 -11.94
N LEU A 14 14.83 6.22 -11.34
CA LEU A 14 15.31 4.96 -11.85
C LEU A 14 14.26 4.31 -12.75
N PHE A 15 14.71 3.79 -13.89
CA PHE A 15 13.92 3.06 -14.87
C PHE A 15 14.53 1.66 -15.09
N GLY A 16 13.67 0.68 -15.33
CA GLY A 16 14.07 -0.65 -15.77
C GLY A 16 14.18 -0.68 -17.29
N GLU A 17 14.58 -1.81 -17.85
CA GLU A 17 14.73 -1.97 -19.31
C GLU A 17 13.46 -1.58 -20.08
N ASP A 18 12.30 -1.98 -19.57
CA ASP A 18 10.99 -1.64 -20.16
C ASP A 18 10.26 -0.52 -19.40
N GLY A 19 10.96 0.27 -18.57
CA GLY A 19 10.36 1.32 -17.75
C GLY A 19 9.61 0.84 -16.50
N ASN A 20 9.49 -0.48 -16.28
CA ASN A 20 8.77 -1.09 -15.15
C ASN A 20 9.64 -1.22 -13.88
N PHE A 21 10.42 -0.19 -13.54
CA PHE A 21 11.18 -0.22 -12.28
C PHE A 21 10.24 -0.08 -11.09
N ALA A 22 10.54 -0.78 -9.99
CA ALA A 22 9.83 -0.65 -8.72
C ALA A 22 8.32 -0.97 -8.78
N GLU A 23 7.98 -2.08 -9.45
CA GLU A 23 6.66 -2.73 -9.40
C GLU A 23 6.36 -3.39 -8.03
N VAL A 24 6.46 -2.61 -6.96
CA VAL A 24 6.32 -3.09 -5.57
C VAL A 24 4.92 -3.60 -5.25
N GLY A 25 3.91 -3.13 -6.00
CA GLY A 25 2.54 -3.65 -5.90
C GLY A 25 2.45 -5.14 -6.22
N HIS A 26 3.43 -5.70 -6.93
CA HIS A 26 3.53 -7.11 -7.27
C HIS A 26 4.43 -7.92 -6.33
N PHE A 27 4.92 -7.33 -5.24
CA PHE A 27 5.56 -8.13 -4.19
C PHE A 27 4.55 -9.07 -3.54
N VAL A 28 4.91 -10.34 -3.39
CA VAL A 28 4.10 -11.31 -2.66
C VAL A 28 4.23 -11.04 -1.17
N VAL A 29 3.16 -10.56 -0.55
CA VAL A 29 3.12 -10.18 0.88
C VAL A 29 2.18 -11.06 1.70
N GLU A 30 1.38 -11.89 1.02
CA GLU A 30 0.32 -12.62 1.67
C GLU A 30 -0.05 -13.93 0.98
N THR A 31 -0.10 -15.02 1.74
CA THR A 31 -0.29 -16.39 1.22
C THR A 31 -1.47 -17.15 1.85
N THR A 32 -1.98 -16.70 2.98
CA THR A 32 -3.10 -17.26 3.74
C THR A 32 -4.42 -17.12 2.96
N TRP A 33 -4.72 -15.92 2.47
CA TRP A 33 -5.99 -15.66 1.75
C TRP A 33 -5.88 -15.85 0.23
N ASN A 34 -4.66 -15.97 -0.29
CA ASN A 34 -4.37 -16.18 -1.71
C ASN A 34 -5.17 -15.26 -2.66
N LEU A 35 -5.27 -13.97 -2.30
CA LEU A 35 -6.13 -13.01 -3.00
C LEU A 35 -5.62 -12.76 -4.43
N PRO A 36 -6.52 -12.64 -5.42
CA PRO A 36 -6.13 -12.39 -6.81
C PRO A 36 -5.61 -10.97 -7.01
N CYS A 37 -4.60 -10.83 -7.87
CA CYS A 37 -4.09 -9.56 -8.35
C CYS A 37 -4.59 -9.27 -9.78
N GLY A 38 -4.70 -7.99 -10.14
CA GLY A 38 -5.10 -7.58 -11.48
C GLY A 38 -4.17 -8.05 -12.60
N CYS A 39 -2.91 -8.36 -12.28
CA CYS A 39 -1.93 -8.88 -13.25
C CYS A 39 -2.06 -10.39 -13.54
N GLY A 40 -2.96 -11.11 -12.84
CA GLY A 40 -3.17 -12.55 -12.99
C GLY A 40 -2.45 -13.42 -11.95
N GLY A 41 -1.54 -12.85 -11.15
CA GLY A 41 -0.94 -13.52 -9.99
C GLY A 41 -1.84 -13.50 -8.74
N THR A 42 -1.35 -14.06 -7.64
CA THR A 42 -2.03 -14.06 -6.33
C THR A 42 -1.09 -13.65 -5.20
N GLY A 43 -1.65 -13.13 -4.11
CA GLY A 43 -0.89 -12.78 -2.90
C GLY A 43 -0.03 -11.52 -3.02
N HIS A 44 -0.12 -10.81 -4.16
CA HIS A 44 0.56 -9.55 -4.39
C HIS A 44 0.02 -8.44 -3.49
N TRP A 45 0.89 -7.53 -3.08
CA TRP A 45 0.57 -6.41 -2.21
C TRP A 45 -0.59 -5.56 -2.73
N GLU A 46 -0.64 -5.26 -4.02
CA GLU A 46 -1.77 -4.53 -4.61
C GLU A 46 -3.10 -5.29 -4.44
N GLY A 47 -3.07 -6.62 -4.61
CA GLY A 47 -4.23 -7.51 -4.54
C GLY A 47 -4.81 -7.67 -3.14
N CYS A 48 -4.11 -7.20 -2.11
CA CYS A 48 -4.56 -7.28 -0.72
C CYS A 48 -4.53 -5.93 0.03
N GLY A 49 -3.79 -4.93 -0.43
CA GLY A 49 -3.60 -3.64 0.25
C GLY A 49 -4.16 -2.43 -0.48
N SER A 50 -4.40 -2.54 -1.79
CA SER A 50 -4.85 -1.37 -2.54
C SER A 50 -6.33 -1.06 -2.30
N GLY A 51 -6.71 0.22 -2.43
CA GLY A 51 -8.11 0.64 -2.24
C GLY A 51 -9.12 -0.08 -3.15
N ARG A 52 -8.67 -0.61 -4.31
CA ARG A 52 -9.52 -1.45 -5.18
C ARG A 52 -9.81 -2.83 -4.56
N PHE A 53 -8.84 -3.41 -3.87
CA PHE A 53 -8.88 -4.80 -3.42
C PHE A 53 -9.20 -4.97 -1.93
N ILE A 54 -9.05 -3.91 -1.10
CA ILE A 54 -9.42 -3.92 0.32
C ILE A 54 -10.83 -4.50 0.58
N PRO A 55 -11.90 -4.16 -0.17
CA PRO A 55 -13.23 -4.74 0.07
C PRO A 55 -13.28 -6.25 -0.16
N ALA A 56 -12.61 -6.74 -1.20
CA ALA A 56 -12.52 -8.17 -1.48
C ALA A 56 -11.75 -8.90 -0.36
N PHE A 57 -10.66 -8.29 0.11
CA PHE A 57 -9.90 -8.82 1.25
C PHE A 57 -10.77 -8.88 2.51
N PHE A 58 -11.50 -7.80 2.84
CA PHE A 58 -12.38 -7.77 4.01
C PHE A 58 -13.41 -8.90 3.99
N LEU A 59 -14.03 -9.15 2.83
CA LEU A 59 -15.00 -10.23 2.68
C LEU A 59 -14.37 -11.61 2.89
N GLU A 60 -13.17 -11.83 2.35
CA GLU A 60 -12.47 -13.10 2.50
C GLU A 60 -11.99 -13.32 3.94
N TRP A 61 -11.44 -12.28 4.56
CA TRP A 61 -11.04 -12.29 5.97
C TRP A 61 -12.23 -12.58 6.91
N CYS A 62 -13.39 -11.96 6.64
CA CYS A 62 -14.62 -12.26 7.37
C CYS A 62 -15.06 -13.73 7.24
N ARG A 63 -14.90 -14.34 6.05
CA ARG A 63 -15.23 -15.75 5.82
C ARG A 63 -14.30 -16.69 6.57
N SER A 64 -12.99 -16.44 6.52
CA SER A 64 -11.98 -17.31 7.14
C SER A 64 -12.07 -17.34 8.66
N SER A 65 -12.47 -16.22 9.27
CA SER A 65 -12.42 -16.04 10.72
C SER A 65 -13.77 -16.32 11.42
N ASN A 66 -14.78 -16.79 10.68
CA ASN A 66 -16.16 -17.00 11.15
C ASN A 66 -16.78 -15.76 11.84
N HIS A 67 -16.27 -14.56 11.58
CA HIS A 67 -16.83 -13.33 12.11
C HIS A 67 -18.17 -13.05 11.42
N ARG A 68 -19.26 -13.07 12.20
CA ARG A 68 -20.56 -12.60 11.74
C ARG A 68 -20.57 -11.08 11.80
N SER A 69 -19.93 -10.43 10.82
CA SER A 69 -20.12 -8.99 10.65
C SER A 69 -21.56 -8.72 10.20
N PRO A 70 -22.32 -7.85 10.89
CA PRO A 70 -23.58 -7.33 10.35
C PRO A 70 -23.35 -6.46 9.10
N PHE A 71 -22.10 -6.13 8.79
CA PHE A 71 -21.68 -5.24 7.72
C PHE A 71 -21.08 -5.98 6.50
N ARG A 72 -21.58 -7.19 6.19
CA ARG A 72 -21.21 -7.93 4.95
C ARG A 72 -21.40 -7.14 3.64
N ASN A 73 -22.04 -5.98 3.68
CA ASN A 73 -22.31 -5.10 2.55
C ASN A 73 -21.39 -3.87 2.47
N LEU A 74 -20.28 -3.80 3.22
CA LEU A 74 -19.30 -2.73 3.00
C LEU A 74 -18.60 -2.95 1.66
N SER A 75 -19.05 -2.23 0.65
CA SER A 75 -18.67 -2.43 -0.75
C SER A 75 -17.42 -1.66 -1.17
N ASP A 76 -16.92 -0.75 -0.32
CA ASP A 76 -15.73 0.04 -0.60
C ASP A 76 -14.83 0.22 0.63
N ALA A 77 -13.56 0.55 0.38
CA ALA A 77 -12.55 0.69 1.41
C ALA A 77 -12.89 1.84 2.39
N ALA A 78 -13.49 2.93 1.91
CA ALA A 78 -13.81 4.09 2.73
C ALA A 78 -14.85 3.74 3.80
N ALA A 79 -15.87 2.95 3.43
CA ALA A 79 -16.88 2.47 4.36
C ALA A 79 -16.28 1.55 5.44
N ILE A 80 -15.31 0.70 5.08
CA ILE A 80 -14.59 -0.17 6.03
C ILE A 80 -13.80 0.67 7.04
N PHE A 81 -13.01 1.63 6.57
CA PHE A 81 -12.26 2.52 7.46
C PHE A 81 -13.19 3.39 8.32
N ALA A 82 -14.31 3.88 7.77
CA ALA A 82 -15.29 4.65 8.53
C ALA A 82 -15.95 3.80 9.63
N ALA A 83 -16.27 2.53 9.36
CA ALA A 83 -16.79 1.61 10.36
C ALA A 83 -15.78 1.37 11.49
N ALA A 84 -14.49 1.15 11.14
CA ALA A 84 -13.43 1.01 12.13
C ALA A 84 -13.26 2.28 12.99
N ALA A 85 -13.26 3.46 12.37
CA ALA A 85 -13.21 4.74 13.07
C ALA A 85 -14.46 5.00 13.95
N GLY A 86 -15.61 4.46 13.55
CA GLY A 86 -16.85 4.46 14.32
C GLY A 86 -16.87 3.46 15.49
N GLY A 87 -15.79 2.70 15.70
CA GLY A 87 -15.67 1.73 16.79
C GLY A 87 -16.27 0.35 16.48
N ASP A 88 -16.54 0.03 15.23
CA ASP A 88 -16.96 -1.33 14.87
C ASP A 88 -15.81 -2.33 15.15
N PRO A 89 -16.03 -3.35 16.00
CA PRO A 89 -14.96 -4.25 16.41
C PRO A 89 -14.44 -5.11 15.26
N VAL A 90 -15.31 -5.51 14.32
CA VAL A 90 -14.93 -6.38 13.21
C VAL A 90 -14.11 -5.63 12.18
N ALA A 91 -14.52 -4.40 11.84
CA ALA A 91 -13.76 -3.52 10.97
C ALA A 91 -12.43 -3.11 11.62
N GLY A 92 -12.41 -2.86 12.92
CA GLY A 92 -11.18 -2.58 13.67
C GLY A 92 -10.19 -3.74 13.63
N GLU A 93 -10.65 -4.97 13.87
CA GLU A 93 -9.80 -6.17 13.76
C GLU A 93 -9.28 -6.38 12.34
N PHE A 94 -10.13 -6.19 11.33
CA PHE A 94 -9.69 -6.26 9.92
C PHE A 94 -8.65 -5.19 9.60
N VAL A 95 -8.85 -3.95 10.05
CA VAL A 95 -7.88 -2.86 9.82
C VAL A 95 -6.52 -3.18 10.47
N SER A 96 -6.52 -3.84 11.63
CA SER A 96 -5.28 -4.35 12.23
C SER A 96 -4.62 -5.41 11.36
N GLU A 97 -5.39 -6.32 10.75
CA GLU A 97 -4.85 -7.33 9.84
C GLU A 97 -4.32 -6.72 8.53
N LEU A 98 -5.08 -5.80 7.93
CA LEU A 98 -4.63 -5.00 6.79
C LEU A 98 -3.33 -4.27 7.11
N GLY A 99 -3.21 -3.73 8.32
CA GLY A 99 -2.00 -3.06 8.80
C GLY A 99 -0.75 -3.96 8.75
N LYS A 100 -0.89 -5.24 9.08
CA LYS A 100 0.20 -6.22 8.98
C LYS A 100 0.58 -6.51 7.53
N VAL A 101 -0.39 -6.60 6.63
CA VAL A 101 -0.16 -6.80 5.19
C VAL A 101 0.60 -5.60 4.59
N GLU A 102 0.16 -4.38 4.87
CA GLU A 102 0.86 -3.15 4.48
C GLU A 102 2.28 -3.11 5.02
N ALA A 103 2.45 -3.48 6.29
CA ALA A 103 3.76 -3.49 6.92
C ALA A 103 4.73 -4.48 6.27
N ARG A 104 4.25 -5.65 5.81
CA ARG A 104 5.06 -6.61 5.06
C ARG A 104 5.50 -6.03 3.72
N GLY A 105 4.59 -5.40 2.97
CA GLY A 105 4.93 -4.74 1.71
C GLY A 105 5.98 -3.66 1.87
N ILE A 106 5.83 -2.81 2.89
CA ILE A 106 6.82 -1.78 3.23
C ILE A 106 8.14 -2.40 3.66
N SER A 107 8.12 -3.49 4.43
CA SER A 107 9.34 -4.19 4.86
C SER A 107 10.09 -4.80 3.67
N LEU A 108 9.37 -5.36 2.69
CA LEU A 108 9.97 -5.86 1.45
C LEU A 108 10.56 -4.71 0.62
N LEU A 109 9.86 -3.58 0.53
CA LEU A 109 10.38 -2.37 -0.12
C LEU A 109 11.66 -1.88 0.55
N ILE A 110 11.69 -1.83 1.89
CA ILE A 110 12.90 -1.46 2.63
C ILE A 110 14.04 -2.42 2.32
N ALA A 111 13.78 -3.73 2.35
CA ALA A 111 14.80 -4.73 2.07
C ALA A 111 15.32 -4.67 0.62
N ALA A 112 14.45 -4.32 -0.34
CA ALA A 112 14.79 -4.25 -1.74
C ALA A 112 15.58 -3.00 -2.12
N TYR A 113 15.28 -1.85 -1.50
CA TYR A 113 15.79 -0.54 -1.96
C TYR A 113 16.62 0.23 -0.93
N ASP A 114 16.68 -0.20 0.34
CA ASP A 114 17.35 0.50 1.45
C ASP A 114 17.17 2.03 1.44
N PRO A 115 15.92 2.54 1.32
CA PRO A 115 15.69 3.97 1.13
C PRO A 115 15.99 4.73 2.42
N SER A 116 16.43 5.99 2.31
CA SER A 116 16.50 6.90 3.47
C SER A 116 15.13 7.53 3.81
N LEU A 117 14.24 7.65 2.81
CA LEU A 117 12.92 8.25 2.90
C LEU A 117 11.92 7.48 2.03
N ILE A 118 10.74 7.21 2.58
CA ILE A 118 9.57 6.72 1.84
C ILE A 118 8.50 7.80 1.90
N VAL A 119 8.08 8.29 0.72
CA VAL A 119 6.96 9.23 0.58
C VAL A 119 5.74 8.46 0.11
N ILE A 120 4.66 8.52 0.88
CA ILE A 120 3.43 7.77 0.65
C ILE A 120 2.35 8.73 0.18
N ASP A 121 1.64 8.37 -0.88
CA ASP A 121 0.44 9.08 -1.36
C ASP A 121 -0.68 8.06 -1.63
N GLY A 122 -1.80 8.53 -2.19
CA GLY A 122 -2.98 7.72 -2.45
C GLY A 122 -4.08 8.01 -1.43
N SER A 123 -5.34 7.88 -1.87
CA SER A 123 -6.50 8.22 -1.04
C SER A 123 -6.60 7.37 0.23
N VAL A 124 -6.19 6.10 0.18
CA VAL A 124 -6.16 5.23 1.36
C VAL A 124 -5.26 5.81 2.44
N ALA A 125 -3.99 6.09 2.13
CA ALA A 125 -3.05 6.65 3.11
C ALA A 125 -3.45 8.07 3.54
N ARG A 126 -3.84 8.95 2.60
CA ARG A 126 -4.20 10.35 2.92
C ARG A 126 -5.37 10.48 3.87
N ASN A 127 -6.40 9.63 3.70
CA ASN A 127 -7.60 9.70 4.53
C ASN A 127 -7.47 8.93 5.84
N ASN A 128 -6.43 8.09 5.98
CA ASN A 128 -6.30 7.15 7.10
C ASN A 128 -4.90 7.15 7.72
N TRP A 129 -4.17 8.27 7.65
CA TRP A 129 -2.77 8.31 8.09
C TRP A 129 -2.58 7.91 9.56
N HIS A 130 -3.50 8.29 10.44
CA HIS A 130 -3.46 7.86 11.84
C HIS A 130 -3.55 6.32 12.01
N ILE A 131 -4.35 5.66 11.16
CA ILE A 131 -4.45 4.19 11.14
C ILE A 131 -3.14 3.59 10.64
N PHE A 132 -2.50 4.23 9.66
CA PHE A 132 -1.19 3.81 9.18
C PHE A 132 -0.15 3.85 10.31
N GLU A 133 -0.11 4.92 11.09
CA GLU A 133 0.80 5.06 12.22
C GLU A 133 0.59 4.01 13.31
N THR A 134 -0.67 3.68 13.59
CA THR A 134 -1.04 2.78 14.70
C THR A 134 -1.08 1.30 14.32
N SER A 135 -1.43 0.97 13.07
CA SER A 135 -1.66 -0.40 12.62
C SER A 135 -0.59 -0.92 11.65
N VAL A 136 0.17 -0.03 10.99
CA VAL A 136 1.19 -0.43 10.01
C VAL A 136 2.59 -0.34 10.63
N LEU A 137 2.99 0.85 11.11
CA LEU A 137 4.36 1.10 11.58
C LEU A 137 4.86 0.10 12.64
N PRO A 138 4.06 -0.35 13.64
CA PRO A 138 4.53 -1.30 14.65
C PRO A 138 4.96 -2.66 14.07
N HIS A 139 4.47 -3.01 12.88
CA HIS A 139 4.74 -4.28 12.22
C HIS A 139 5.83 -4.19 11.14
N VAL A 140 6.30 -2.98 10.80
CA VAL A 140 7.37 -2.81 9.82
C VAL A 140 8.68 -3.38 10.38
N ARG A 141 9.43 -4.06 9.52
CA ARG A 141 10.73 -4.66 9.83
C ARG A 141 11.76 -4.20 8.81
N SER A 142 13.01 -4.17 9.26
CA SER A 142 14.18 -3.85 8.44
C SER A 142 15.31 -4.80 8.79
N VAL A 143 16.03 -5.28 7.78
CA VAL A 143 17.19 -6.19 7.97
C VAL A 143 18.30 -5.49 8.76
N SER A 144 18.49 -4.18 8.53
CA SER A 144 19.49 -3.37 9.25
C SER A 144 19.01 -2.91 10.64
N GLY A 145 17.75 -3.18 10.98
CA GLY A 145 17.07 -2.65 12.17
C GLY A 145 16.72 -1.16 12.09
N LYS A 146 17.15 -0.44 11.05
CA LYS A 146 16.81 0.96 10.83
C LYS A 146 15.55 1.07 9.99
N ILE A 147 14.53 1.71 10.53
CA ILE A 147 13.31 2.07 9.80
C ILE A 147 13.53 3.44 9.15
N PRO A 148 13.33 3.59 7.84
CA PRO A 148 13.53 4.87 7.18
C PRO A 148 12.48 5.89 7.58
N GLN A 149 12.76 7.15 7.27
CA GLN A 149 11.77 8.20 7.44
C GLN A 149 10.56 7.89 6.54
N MET A 150 9.35 7.96 7.09
CA MET A 150 8.12 7.83 6.31
C MET A 150 7.30 9.10 6.41
N ARG A 151 6.78 9.61 5.29
CA ARG A 151 5.99 10.84 5.25
C ARG A 151 4.82 10.68 4.29
N LEU A 152 3.70 11.31 4.65
CA LEU A 152 2.62 11.54 3.72
C LEU A 152 3.01 12.64 2.73
N SER A 153 2.74 12.43 1.45
CA SER A 153 2.94 13.39 0.38
C SER A 153 2.16 14.69 0.64
N PRO A 154 2.82 15.87 0.57
CA PRO A 154 2.13 17.15 0.70
C PRO A 154 1.41 17.56 -0.60
N LEU A 155 1.56 16.79 -1.70
CA LEU A 155 1.05 17.14 -3.02
C LEU A 155 -0.44 16.81 -3.21
N GLY A 156 -1.10 16.25 -2.19
CA GLY A 156 -2.55 16.08 -2.15
C GLY A 156 -3.12 15.15 -3.24
N GLY A 157 -2.32 14.21 -3.74
CA GLY A 157 -2.70 13.35 -4.86
C GLY A 157 -2.41 13.92 -6.25
N ASN A 158 -1.83 15.12 -6.35
CA ASN A 158 -1.42 15.72 -7.62
C ASN A 158 -0.04 15.25 -8.10
N ALA A 159 0.66 14.41 -7.32
CA ALA A 159 2.01 13.95 -7.66
C ALA A 159 2.11 13.35 -9.08
N PRO A 160 1.17 12.51 -9.57
CA PRO A 160 1.24 12.01 -10.95
C PRO A 160 1.12 13.12 -12.00
N LEU A 161 0.22 14.09 -11.81
CA LEU A 161 0.03 15.21 -12.74
C LEU A 161 1.26 16.14 -12.77
N LEU A 162 1.80 16.46 -11.60
CA LEU A 162 3.00 17.28 -11.48
C LEU A 162 4.23 16.57 -12.06
N GLY A 163 4.35 15.26 -11.82
CA GLY A 163 5.41 14.44 -12.41
C GLY A 163 5.34 14.41 -13.93
N ALA A 164 4.14 14.26 -14.51
CA ALA A 164 3.94 14.33 -15.96
C ALA A 164 4.24 15.71 -16.55
N ALA A 165 3.96 16.80 -15.83
CA ALA A 165 4.36 18.13 -16.25
C ALA A 165 5.89 18.32 -16.16
N TRP A 166 6.50 17.80 -15.10
CA TRP A 166 7.96 17.87 -14.89
C TRP A 166 8.74 17.06 -15.93
N SER A 167 8.22 15.91 -16.37
CA SER A 167 8.91 15.02 -17.32
C SER A 167 9.18 15.67 -18.69
N VAL A 168 8.52 16.78 -19.02
CA VAL A 168 8.82 17.56 -20.23
C VAL A 168 10.14 18.33 -20.09
N PHE A 169 10.52 18.68 -18.87
CA PHE A 169 11.77 19.40 -18.55
C PHE A 169 12.90 18.46 -18.18
N ASP A 170 12.57 17.28 -17.64
CA ASP A 170 13.54 16.25 -17.33
C ASP A 170 14.10 15.64 -18.63
N ARG A 171 15.41 15.83 -18.85
CA ARG A 171 16.11 15.30 -20.03
C ARG A 171 16.79 13.96 -19.75
N THR A 172 16.51 13.34 -18.61
CA THR A 172 17.02 12.00 -18.30
C THR A 172 16.56 11.04 -19.41
N PRO A 173 17.49 10.42 -20.16
CA PRO A 173 17.11 9.45 -21.18
C PRO A 173 16.34 8.31 -20.52
N VAL A 174 15.09 8.12 -20.91
CA VAL A 174 14.37 6.89 -20.64
C VAL A 174 14.88 5.87 -21.66
N PRO A 175 15.21 4.63 -21.27
CA PRO A 175 15.63 3.58 -22.20
C PRO A 175 14.65 3.39 -23.36
#